data_AF-A0A354P3H8-F1
#
_entry.id   AF-A0A354P3H8-F1
#
_cell.length_a   1.000
_cell.length_b   1.000
_cell.length_c   1.000
_cell.angle_alpha   90.00
_cell.angle_beta   90.00
_cell.angle_gamma   90.00
#
_symmetry.space_group_name_H-M   'P 1'
#
loop_
_entity.id
_entity.type
_entity.pdbx_description
1 polymer ?
#
loop_
_entity_poly.entity_id
_entity_poly.type
_entity_poly.pdbx_seq_one_letter_code
_entity_poly.pdbx_strand_id
1 'polypeptide(L)'
;MDAVNDRPARAAELEEVGVVRLLSPEQLERKIAAVFGKPWGRLNDSLAILYGGIDSLAVTERNTDPSGAMGAVQRMMANDIACEHVAADFRLDAAQRKLFPMIEPDIVPGTQAGEQAIRSAIVYLHERLLGHEDAADSPRVDQTFRLFDGIIQEARQTQGLEKRESYYCGGRDEFRSEDPHFTLRTWRAVITYLLRQQAFLYE
;
A
#
# COMPACT_ATOMS: atom_id res chain seq x y z
N MET A 1 -46.31 -14.38 14.75
CA MET A 1 -46.78 -14.07 13.39
C MET A 1 -45.61 -14.27 12.46
N ASP A 2 -45.49 -15.50 12.00
CA ASP A 2 -44.60 -15.93 10.94
C ASP A 2 -44.95 -15.23 9.63
N ALA A 3 -43.92 -14.87 8.86
CA ALA A 3 -43.75 -15.26 7.46
C ALA A 3 -42.86 -14.23 6.72
N VAL A 4 -41.55 -14.34 6.89
CA VAL A 4 -40.62 -14.09 5.78
C VAL A 4 -39.61 -15.25 5.77
N ASN A 5 -40.15 -16.43 5.46
CA ASN A 5 -39.34 -17.59 5.10
C ASN A 5 -38.72 -17.31 3.71
N ASP A 6 -37.40 -17.25 3.70
CA ASP A 6 -36.62 -18.18 2.87
C ASP A 6 -36.93 -18.13 1.36
N ARG A 7 -36.34 -17.14 0.69
CA ARG A 7 -36.02 -17.24 -0.73
C ARG A 7 -34.52 -17.49 -0.85
N PRO A 8 -34.05 -18.74 -0.97
CA PRO A 8 -32.63 -19.02 -1.23
C PRO A 8 -32.15 -18.34 -2.52
N ALA A 9 -33.05 -18.09 -3.48
CA ALA A 9 -32.77 -17.27 -4.66
C ALA A 9 -32.37 -15.82 -4.34
N ARG A 10 -32.94 -15.21 -3.29
CA ARG A 10 -32.61 -13.83 -2.89
C ARG A 10 -31.29 -13.77 -2.12
N ALA A 11 -30.92 -14.84 -1.42
CA ALA A 11 -29.59 -14.98 -0.81
C ALA A 11 -28.50 -15.19 -1.89
N ALA A 12 -28.79 -15.98 -2.93
CA ALA A 12 -27.91 -16.15 -4.09
C ALA A 12 -27.78 -14.84 -4.91
N GLU A 13 -28.87 -14.10 -5.12
CA GLU A 13 -28.82 -12.76 -5.74
C GLU A 13 -28.04 -11.75 -4.88
N LEU A 14 -28.07 -11.86 -3.55
CA LEU A 14 -27.30 -11.00 -2.64
C LEU A 14 -25.81 -11.41 -2.53
N GLU A 15 -25.48 -12.68 -2.75
CA GLU A 15 -24.10 -13.15 -2.95
C GLU A 15 -23.49 -12.55 -4.23
N GLU A 16 -24.32 -12.35 -5.25
CA GLU A 16 -23.97 -11.67 -6.52
C GLU A 16 -23.77 -10.14 -6.37
N VAL A 17 -24.31 -9.52 -5.30
CA VAL A 17 -24.09 -8.11 -4.95
C VAL A 17 -22.77 -7.90 -4.21
N GLY A 18 -22.18 -8.96 -3.65
CA GLY A 18 -20.91 -8.95 -2.91
C GLY A 18 -19.68 -9.32 -3.74
N VAL A 19 -19.72 -9.18 -5.07
CA VAL A 19 -18.57 -9.49 -5.93
C VAL A 19 -17.52 -8.39 -5.73
N VAL A 20 -16.53 -8.68 -4.89
CA VAL A 20 -15.28 -7.93 -4.76
C VAL A 20 -14.60 -7.94 -6.13
N ARG A 21 -14.53 -6.77 -6.80
CA ARG A 21 -13.98 -6.65 -8.15
C ARG A 21 -12.66 -5.92 -8.13
N LEU A 22 -11.77 -6.30 -9.04
CA LEU A 22 -10.53 -5.56 -9.23
C LEU A 22 -10.86 -4.13 -9.67
N LEU A 23 -10.24 -3.15 -9.04
CA LEU A 23 -10.43 -1.74 -9.38
C LEU A 23 -10.03 -1.48 -10.83
N SER A 24 -10.85 -0.70 -11.53
CA SER A 24 -10.49 -0.19 -12.85
C SER A 24 -9.25 0.71 -12.75
N PRO A 25 -8.53 0.96 -13.87
CA PRO A 25 -7.43 1.93 -13.89
C PRO A 25 -7.83 3.28 -13.29
N GLU A 26 -9.02 3.79 -13.66
CA GLU A 26 -9.52 5.09 -13.19
C GLU A 26 -9.91 5.07 -11.70
N GLN A 27 -10.48 3.97 -11.22
CA GLN A 27 -10.81 3.80 -9.80
C GLN A 27 -9.54 3.72 -8.96
N LEU A 28 -8.56 2.95 -9.40
CA LEU A 28 -7.28 2.80 -8.70
C LEU A 28 -6.54 4.14 -8.63
N GLU A 29 -6.43 4.89 -9.73
CA GLU A 29 -5.81 6.22 -9.74
C GLU A 29 -6.53 7.19 -8.78
N ARG A 30 -7.86 7.16 -8.72
CA ARG A 30 -8.64 7.97 -7.75
C ARG A 30 -8.37 7.56 -6.31
N LYS A 31 -8.31 6.26 -6.01
CA LYS A 31 -8.00 5.74 -4.67
C LYS A 31 -6.60 6.16 -4.23
N ILE A 32 -5.62 6.03 -5.13
CA ILE A 32 -4.25 6.49 -4.88
C ILE A 32 -4.24 8.00 -4.60
N ALA A 33 -4.93 8.80 -5.41
CA ALA A 33 -5.02 10.25 -5.18
C ALA A 33 -5.66 10.60 -3.84
N ALA A 34 -6.71 9.89 -3.43
CA ALA A 34 -7.36 10.10 -2.14
C ALA A 34 -6.42 9.78 -0.96
N VAL A 35 -5.67 8.68 -1.04
CA VAL A 35 -4.81 8.23 0.08
C VAL A 35 -3.48 8.99 0.11
N PHE A 36 -2.84 9.21 -1.04
CA PHE A 36 -1.49 9.78 -1.14
C PHE A 36 -1.47 11.26 -1.52
N GLY A 37 -2.60 11.83 -1.96
CA GLY A 37 -2.74 13.23 -2.34
C GLY A 37 -2.50 13.54 -3.81
N LYS A 38 -2.02 12.58 -4.60
CA LYS A 38 -1.86 12.68 -6.05
C LYS A 38 -2.03 11.29 -6.68
N PRO A 39 -2.53 11.21 -7.92
CA PRO A 39 -2.57 9.95 -8.66
C PRO A 39 -1.15 9.42 -8.92
N TRP A 40 -1.02 8.13 -9.19
CA TRP A 40 0.23 7.56 -9.72
C TRP A 40 0.49 8.09 -11.13
N GLY A 41 -0.56 8.32 -11.91
CA GLY A 41 -0.53 8.99 -13.20
C GLY A 41 0.07 8.15 -14.33
N ARG A 42 0.45 6.90 -14.07
CA ARG A 42 1.01 5.98 -15.07
C ARG A 42 -0.03 5.05 -15.69
N LEU A 43 -1.21 4.87 -15.08
CA LEU A 43 -2.30 4.08 -15.66
C LEU A 43 -3.02 4.86 -16.77
N ASN A 44 -2.27 5.19 -17.81
CA ASN A 44 -2.74 5.79 -19.06
C ASN A 44 -2.43 4.87 -20.25
N ASP A 45 -3.06 5.15 -21.39
CA ASP A 45 -2.80 4.51 -22.68
C ASP A 45 -2.63 2.98 -22.58
N SER A 46 -1.47 2.46 -23.00
CA SER A 46 -1.18 1.04 -23.03
C SER A 46 -1.14 0.40 -21.64
N LEU A 47 -0.69 1.13 -20.60
CA LEU A 47 -0.63 0.56 -19.24
C LEU A 47 -2.03 0.40 -18.65
N ALA A 48 -2.94 1.33 -18.96
CA ALA A 48 -4.35 1.20 -18.60
C ALA A 48 -4.95 -0.05 -19.25
N ILE A 49 -4.73 -0.29 -20.54
CA ILE A 49 -5.21 -1.50 -21.24
C ILE A 49 -4.67 -2.77 -20.60
N LEU A 50 -3.36 -2.83 -20.29
CA LEU A 50 -2.73 -3.98 -19.62
C LEU A 50 -3.30 -4.26 -18.22
N TYR A 51 -3.85 -3.23 -17.57
CA TYR A 51 -4.49 -3.32 -16.27
C TYR A 51 -6.01 -3.60 -16.34
N GLY A 52 -6.57 -3.78 -17.54
CA GLY A 52 -7.99 -4.01 -17.74
C GLY A 52 -8.77 -2.74 -18.09
N GLY A 53 -8.13 -1.72 -18.67
CA GLY A 53 -8.77 -0.58 -19.32
C GLY A 53 -9.33 -0.93 -20.71
N ILE A 54 -10.03 0.02 -21.32
CA ILE A 54 -10.60 -0.09 -22.68
C ILE A 54 -10.14 1.10 -23.53
N ASP A 55 -10.06 0.93 -24.85
CA ASP A 55 -9.70 2.00 -25.79
C ASP A 55 -10.82 2.30 -26.81
N SER A 56 -11.94 1.58 -26.73
CA SER A 56 -13.09 1.68 -27.65
C SER A 56 -12.74 1.49 -29.15
N LEU A 57 -11.54 0.99 -29.46
CA LEU A 57 -11.05 0.71 -30.80
C LEU A 57 -10.82 -0.79 -31.00
N ALA A 58 -9.84 -1.33 -30.28
CA ALA A 58 -9.46 -2.74 -30.34
C ALA A 58 -9.86 -3.48 -29.04
N VAL A 59 -9.94 -2.76 -27.92
CA VAL A 59 -10.38 -3.27 -26.62
C VAL A 59 -11.66 -2.55 -26.25
N THR A 60 -12.79 -3.18 -26.58
CA THR A 60 -14.13 -2.63 -26.39
C THR A 60 -14.77 -3.07 -25.09
N GLU A 61 -14.32 -4.19 -24.52
CA GLU A 61 -14.83 -4.75 -23.26
C GLU A 61 -13.75 -4.80 -22.20
N ARG A 62 -14.19 -4.61 -20.95
CA ARG A 62 -13.30 -4.60 -19.79
C ARG A 62 -12.90 -6.03 -19.44
N ASN A 63 -11.60 -6.31 -19.45
CA ASN A 63 -11.11 -7.56 -18.85
C ASN A 63 -11.16 -7.43 -17.32
N THR A 64 -12.08 -8.15 -16.69
CA THR A 64 -12.24 -8.20 -15.23
C THR A 64 -11.53 -9.40 -14.60
N ASP A 65 -11.05 -10.33 -15.41
CA ASP A 65 -10.36 -11.52 -14.93
C ASP A 65 -8.89 -11.21 -14.63
N PRO A 66 -8.40 -11.53 -13.42
CA PRO A 66 -7.00 -11.31 -13.07
C PRO A 66 -6.04 -11.96 -14.06
N SER A 67 -5.11 -11.16 -14.58
CA SER A 67 -4.06 -11.62 -15.50
C SER A 67 -2.66 -11.38 -14.95
N GLY A 68 -1.68 -12.11 -15.49
CA GLY A 68 -0.26 -11.89 -15.14
C GLY A 68 0.21 -10.46 -15.44
N ALA A 69 -0.33 -9.84 -16.49
CA ALA A 69 -0.07 -8.44 -16.84
C ALA A 69 -0.60 -7.50 -15.76
N MET A 70 -1.87 -7.65 -15.35
CA MET A 70 -2.44 -6.85 -14.25
C MET A 70 -1.61 -6.97 -12.97
N GLY A 71 -1.21 -8.19 -12.59
CA GLY A 71 -0.36 -8.41 -11.42
C GLY A 71 1.02 -7.76 -11.54
N ALA A 72 1.60 -7.68 -12.74
CA ALA A 72 2.86 -6.97 -12.98
C ALA A 72 2.69 -5.46 -12.83
N VAL A 73 1.59 -4.90 -13.35
CA VAL A 73 1.26 -3.48 -13.19
C VAL A 73 1.07 -3.13 -11.71
N GLN A 74 0.36 -3.96 -10.94
CA GLN A 74 0.18 -3.75 -9.49
C GLN A 74 1.51 -3.74 -8.73
N ARG A 75 2.45 -4.63 -9.09
CA ARG A 75 3.78 -4.66 -8.47
C ARG A 75 4.61 -3.43 -8.80
N MET A 76 4.54 -2.96 -10.04
CA MET A 76 5.21 -1.72 -10.46
C MET A 76 4.62 -0.53 -9.71
N MET A 77 3.29 -0.40 -9.69
CA MET A 77 2.55 0.63 -8.98
C MET A 77 2.91 0.69 -7.49
N ALA A 78 2.89 -0.46 -6.80
CA ALA A 78 3.22 -0.52 -5.39
C ALA A 78 4.65 -0.03 -5.08
N ASN A 79 5.62 -0.38 -5.91
CA ASN A 79 7.01 0.07 -5.75
C ASN A 79 7.18 1.56 -6.05
N ASP A 80 6.59 2.05 -7.14
CA ASP A 80 6.68 3.45 -7.55
C ASP A 80 6.06 4.37 -6.50
N ILE A 81 4.84 4.08 -6.05
CA ILE A 81 4.13 4.87 -5.04
C ILE A 81 4.90 4.86 -3.72
N ALA A 82 5.39 3.69 -3.28
CA ALA A 82 6.16 3.61 -2.05
C ALA A 82 7.46 4.43 -2.14
N CYS A 83 8.19 4.36 -3.26
CA CYS A 83 9.37 5.19 -3.52
C CYS A 83 9.05 6.68 -3.46
N GLU A 84 7.97 7.09 -4.12
CA GLU A 84 7.62 8.50 -4.29
C GLU A 84 7.14 9.15 -3.00
N HIS A 85 6.41 8.40 -2.17
CA HIS A 85 5.67 8.98 -1.06
C HIS A 85 6.34 8.82 0.31
N VAL A 86 7.06 7.74 0.60
CA VAL A 86 7.55 7.47 1.97
C VAL A 86 8.54 8.53 2.44
N ALA A 87 9.64 8.72 1.71
CA ALA A 87 10.65 9.71 2.06
C ALA A 87 10.11 11.15 1.93
N ALA A 88 9.17 11.38 1.01
CA ALA A 88 8.53 12.69 0.84
C ALA A 88 7.64 13.06 2.03
N ASP A 89 6.89 12.11 2.57
CA ASP A 89 6.05 12.31 3.75
C ASP A 89 6.92 12.66 4.97
N PHE A 90 8.01 11.92 5.21
CA PHE A 90 8.93 12.21 6.32
C PHE A 90 9.68 13.56 6.21
N ARG A 91 9.73 14.19 5.03
CA ARG A 91 10.29 15.55 4.87
C ARG A 91 9.33 16.66 5.33
N LEU A 92 8.06 16.33 5.54
CA LEU A 92 7.08 17.25 6.09
C LEU A 92 7.11 17.22 7.62
N ASP A 93 6.64 18.29 8.25
CA ASP A 93 6.36 18.29 9.69
C ASP A 93 5.27 17.25 10.00
N ALA A 94 5.36 16.59 11.17
CA ALA A 94 4.47 15.49 11.55
C ALA A 94 2.97 15.80 11.36
N ALA A 95 2.53 17.03 11.65
CA ALA A 95 1.13 17.46 11.49
C ALA A 95 0.66 17.57 10.03
N GLN A 96 1.58 17.65 9.07
CA GLN A 96 1.29 17.72 7.63
C GLN A 96 1.43 16.36 6.92
N ARG A 97 1.98 15.36 7.61
CA ARG A 97 2.17 13.99 7.11
C ARG A 97 0.84 13.29 6.94
N LYS A 98 0.72 12.54 5.83
CA LYS A 98 -0.44 11.71 5.54
C LYS A 98 -0.20 10.26 5.95
N LEU A 99 1.02 9.76 5.79
CA LEU A 99 1.35 8.35 6.02
C LEU A 99 1.91 8.11 7.43
N PHE A 100 2.75 9.02 7.93
CA PHE A 100 3.48 8.82 9.19
C PHE A 100 3.28 9.97 10.19
N PRO A 101 2.02 10.35 10.54
CA PRO A 101 1.77 11.49 11.43
C PRO A 101 2.17 11.27 12.90
N MET A 102 2.41 10.03 13.32
CA MET A 102 2.63 9.65 14.72
C MET A 102 3.95 8.92 14.96
N ILE A 103 4.85 8.88 13.98
CA ILE A 103 6.14 8.19 14.10
C ILE A 103 7.25 8.99 13.41
N GLU A 104 8.42 9.00 14.03
CA GLU A 104 9.63 9.57 13.47
C GLU A 104 10.52 8.51 12.82
N PRO A 105 11.33 8.87 11.82
CA PRO A 105 12.15 7.92 11.08
C PRO A 105 13.35 7.40 11.88
N ASP A 106 13.64 7.90 13.08
CA ASP A 106 14.69 7.36 13.95
C ASP A 106 14.17 6.25 14.90
N ILE A 107 12.85 6.02 14.92
CA ILE A 107 12.24 4.97 15.73
C ILE A 107 12.52 3.58 15.13
N VAL A 108 13.13 2.71 15.93
CA VAL A 108 13.55 1.35 15.56
C VAL A 108 13.02 0.30 16.55
N PRO A 109 12.88 -0.97 16.14
CA PRO A 109 12.52 -2.06 17.04
C PRO A 109 13.65 -2.36 18.05
N GLY A 110 13.28 -3.02 19.16
CA GLY A 110 14.19 -3.43 20.23
C GLY A 110 13.95 -2.77 21.59
N THR A 111 13.00 -1.84 21.69
CA THR A 111 12.49 -1.32 22.97
C THR A 111 10.97 -1.38 22.99
N GLN A 112 10.38 -1.54 24.17
CA GLN A 112 8.92 -1.61 24.31
C GLN A 112 8.23 -0.35 23.73
N ALA A 113 8.79 0.84 23.97
CA ALA A 113 8.25 2.09 23.44
C ALA A 113 8.36 2.17 21.90
N GLY A 114 9.51 1.78 21.33
CA GLY A 114 9.70 1.76 19.88
C GLY A 114 8.77 0.78 19.19
N GLU A 115 8.59 -0.42 19.74
CA GLU A 115 7.65 -1.41 19.21
C GLU A 115 6.20 -0.93 19.26
N GLN A 116 5.78 -0.32 20.37
CA GLN A 116 4.44 0.26 20.50
C GLN A 116 4.20 1.39 19.48
N ALA A 117 5.18 2.25 19.27
CA ALA A 117 5.10 3.32 18.26
C ALA A 117 4.99 2.76 16.84
N ILE A 118 5.83 1.78 16.48
CA ILE A 118 5.80 1.13 15.16
C ILE A 118 4.45 0.42 14.94
N ARG A 119 3.95 -0.31 15.93
CA ARG A 119 2.64 -0.98 15.86
C ARG A 119 1.49 0.00 15.69
N SER A 120 1.53 1.12 16.40
CA SER A 120 0.52 2.18 16.26
C SER A 120 0.55 2.81 14.86
N ALA A 121 1.74 3.02 14.28
CA ALA A 121 1.88 3.47 12.91
C ALA A 121 1.36 2.43 11.90
N ILE A 122 1.59 1.13 12.14
CA ILE A 122 1.05 0.05 11.30
C ILE A 122 -0.48 0.03 11.34
N VAL A 123 -1.09 0.13 12.52
CA VAL A 123 -2.56 0.21 12.67
C VAL A 123 -3.11 1.38 11.86
N TYR A 124 -2.51 2.56 11.99
CA TYR A 124 -2.91 3.73 11.20
C TYR A 124 -2.80 3.49 9.69
N LEU A 125 -1.73 2.84 9.22
CA LEU A 125 -1.57 2.50 7.80
C LEU A 125 -2.57 1.45 7.31
N HIS A 126 -2.92 0.47 8.14
CA HIS A 126 -3.95 -0.53 7.83
C HIS A 126 -5.31 0.14 7.65
N GLU A 127 -5.69 1.05 8.55
CA GLU A 127 -6.93 1.82 8.42
C GLU A 127 -6.89 2.71 7.17
N ARG A 128 -5.82 3.50 7.01
CA ARG A 128 -5.71 4.47 5.93
C ARG A 128 -5.66 3.84 4.53
N LEU A 129 -4.92 2.73 4.37
CA LEU A 129 -4.71 2.10 3.07
C LEU A 129 -5.74 1.00 2.80
N LEU A 130 -6.05 0.19 3.79
CA LEU A 130 -6.86 -1.01 3.62
C LEU A 130 -8.29 -0.87 4.17
N GLY A 131 -8.58 0.21 4.91
CA GLY A 131 -9.87 0.37 5.59
C GLY A 131 -10.06 -0.59 6.76
N HIS A 132 -8.99 -1.16 7.30
CA HIS A 132 -9.07 -2.13 8.40
C HIS A 132 -8.81 -1.47 9.76
N GLU A 133 -9.77 -1.59 10.66
CA GLU A 133 -9.60 -1.25 12.08
C GLU A 133 -9.01 -2.46 12.82
N ASP A 134 -7.68 -2.57 12.82
CA ASP A 134 -6.95 -3.66 13.48
C ASP A 134 -6.48 -3.25 14.89
N ALA A 135 -6.58 -4.17 15.86
CA ALA A 135 -5.94 -4.01 17.16
C ALA A 135 -4.40 -4.11 17.04
N ALA A 136 -3.65 -3.41 17.90
CA ALA A 136 -2.19 -3.35 17.85
C ALA A 136 -1.47 -4.69 18.11
N ASP A 137 -2.16 -5.64 18.75
CA ASP A 137 -1.74 -7.01 19.03
C ASP A 137 -2.42 -8.05 18.10
N SER A 138 -3.11 -7.58 17.05
CA SER A 138 -3.76 -8.47 16.10
C SER A 138 -2.73 -9.24 15.26
N PRO A 139 -3.08 -10.46 14.78
CA PRO A 139 -2.18 -11.24 13.91
C PRO A 139 -1.76 -10.52 12.62
N ARG A 140 -2.61 -9.62 12.10
CA ARG A 140 -2.29 -8.80 10.91
C ARG A 140 -1.23 -7.75 11.22
N VAL A 141 -1.38 -7.03 12.33
CA VAL A 141 -0.36 -6.06 12.78
C VAL A 141 0.94 -6.77 13.12
N ASP A 142 0.89 -7.94 13.77
CA ASP A 142 2.06 -8.79 14.03
C ASP A 142 2.76 -9.24 12.75
N GLN A 143 2.03 -9.55 11.69
CA GLN A 143 2.62 -9.91 10.40
C GLN A 143 3.38 -8.73 9.79
N THR A 144 2.77 -7.55 9.74
CA THR A 144 3.41 -6.34 9.21
C THR A 144 4.58 -5.91 10.09
N PHE A 145 4.48 -6.03 11.40
CA PHE A 145 5.56 -5.73 12.34
C PHE A 145 6.75 -6.68 12.15
N ARG A 146 6.52 -7.99 11.96
CA ARG A 146 7.59 -8.94 11.66
C ARG A 146 8.29 -8.65 10.33
N LEU A 147 7.55 -8.20 9.31
CA LEU A 147 8.17 -7.72 8.07
C LEU A 147 9.07 -6.51 8.34
N PHE A 148 8.57 -5.54 9.12
CA PHE A 148 9.33 -4.35 9.49
C PHE A 148 10.62 -4.71 10.25
N ASP A 149 10.51 -5.46 11.35
CA ASP A 149 11.66 -5.86 12.16
C ASP A 149 12.66 -6.72 11.35
N GLY A 150 12.17 -7.68 10.57
CA GLY A 150 13.01 -8.55 9.74
C GLY A 150 13.92 -7.76 8.79
N ILE A 151 13.39 -6.75 8.11
CA ILE A 151 14.18 -5.90 7.18
C ILE A 151 15.23 -5.08 7.95
N ILE A 152 14.89 -4.54 9.12
CA ILE A 152 15.84 -3.80 9.97
C ILE A 152 16.97 -4.71 10.44
N GLN A 153 16.66 -5.93 10.89
CA GLN A 153 17.66 -6.90 11.34
C GLN A 153 18.60 -7.30 10.20
N GLU A 154 18.05 -7.61 9.03
CA GLU A 154 18.84 -7.96 7.84
C GLU A 154 19.74 -6.79 7.41
N ALA A 155 19.21 -5.57 7.38
CA ALA A 155 19.97 -4.38 7.00
C ALA A 155 21.12 -4.08 7.98
N ARG A 156 20.93 -4.30 9.29
CA ARG A 156 21.99 -4.14 10.30
C ARG A 156 23.11 -5.17 10.16
N GLN A 157 22.81 -6.37 9.66
CA GLN A 157 23.78 -7.45 9.46
C GLN A 157 24.51 -7.34 8.12
N THR A 158 23.94 -6.62 7.16
CA THR A 158 24.51 -6.49 5.81
C THR A 158 25.53 -5.36 5.75
N GLN A 159 26.77 -5.70 5.41
CA GLN A 159 27.86 -4.73 5.25
C GLN A 159 27.73 -3.95 3.94
N GLY A 160 28.13 -2.67 3.95
CA GLY A 160 28.19 -1.84 2.74
C GLY A 160 26.84 -1.33 2.24
N LEU A 161 25.76 -1.47 3.01
CA LEU A 161 24.49 -0.83 2.68
C LEU A 161 24.62 0.70 2.79
N GLU A 162 24.21 1.37 1.72
CA GLU A 162 24.08 2.83 1.68
C GLU A 162 23.12 3.29 2.79
N LYS A 163 23.46 4.38 3.49
CA LYS A 163 22.68 4.92 4.62
C LYS A 163 21.75 6.06 4.19
N ARG A 164 21.33 6.02 2.93
CA ARG A 164 20.50 7.02 2.28
C ARG A 164 19.48 6.30 1.40
N GLU A 165 18.42 7.00 1.04
CA GLU A 165 17.43 6.50 0.09
C GLU A 165 18.05 6.09 -1.24
N SER A 166 17.44 5.17 -2.00
CA SER A 166 17.99 4.76 -3.29
C SER A 166 17.95 5.90 -4.31
N TYR A 167 18.88 5.92 -5.28
CA TYR A 167 18.85 6.88 -6.39
C TYR A 167 17.51 6.82 -7.15
N TYR A 168 16.93 5.63 -7.32
CA TYR A 168 15.67 5.45 -8.03
C TYR A 168 14.46 6.08 -7.32
N CYS A 169 14.47 6.16 -5.99
CA CYS A 169 13.37 6.80 -5.25
C CYS A 169 13.66 8.28 -4.93
N GLY A 170 14.90 8.62 -4.58
CA GLY A 170 15.28 9.98 -4.13
C GLY A 170 15.88 10.88 -5.21
N GLY A 171 16.15 10.36 -6.40
CA GLY A 171 16.76 11.10 -7.50
C GLY A 171 18.21 11.51 -7.20
N ARG A 172 18.55 12.76 -7.50
CA ARG A 172 19.90 13.31 -7.30
C ARG A 172 20.29 13.34 -5.82
N ASP A 173 21.59 13.27 -5.55
CA ASP A 173 22.14 13.20 -4.19
C ASP A 173 21.73 14.37 -3.28
N GLU A 174 21.48 15.55 -3.83
CA GLU A 174 20.99 16.71 -3.06
C GLU A 174 19.57 16.56 -2.51
N PHE A 175 18.76 15.64 -3.04
CA PHE A 175 17.37 15.41 -2.64
C PHE A 175 17.13 14.08 -1.92
N ARG A 176 18.15 13.21 -1.86
CA ARG A 176 18.08 11.91 -1.19
C ARG A 176 18.11 12.08 0.33
N SER A 177 17.05 11.59 0.98
CA SER A 177 16.95 11.56 2.43
C SER A 177 17.97 10.61 3.05
N GLU A 178 18.53 11.00 4.19
CA GLU A 178 19.32 10.12 5.05
C GLU A 178 18.44 9.02 5.65
N ASP A 179 18.98 7.82 5.73
CA ASP A 179 18.34 6.60 6.25
C ASP A 179 19.35 5.80 7.10
N PRO A 180 19.96 6.41 8.14
CA PRO A 180 21.04 5.78 8.91
C PRO A 180 20.57 4.56 9.72
N HIS A 181 19.27 4.47 9.98
CA HIS A 181 18.62 3.39 10.72
C HIS A 181 17.83 2.44 9.84
N PHE A 182 17.85 2.63 8.52
CA PHE A 182 17.16 1.78 7.55
C PHE A 182 15.63 1.75 7.72
N THR A 183 15.05 2.77 8.33
CA THR A 183 13.62 2.89 8.58
C THR A 183 12.87 3.38 7.36
N LEU A 184 13.43 4.29 6.56
CA LEU A 184 12.77 4.80 5.35
C LEU A 184 12.58 3.68 4.32
N ARG A 185 13.63 2.89 4.06
CA ARG A 185 13.52 1.71 3.18
C ARG A 185 12.56 0.65 3.72
N THR A 186 12.48 0.51 5.04
CA THR A 186 11.61 -0.49 5.69
C THR A 186 10.16 -0.06 5.58
N TRP A 187 9.85 1.22 5.84
CA TRP A 187 8.54 1.79 5.60
C TRP A 187 8.15 1.72 4.12
N ARG A 188 9.09 1.93 3.20
CA ARG A 188 8.86 1.69 1.77
C ARG A 188 8.44 0.24 1.50
N ALA A 189 9.14 -0.74 2.07
CA ALA A 189 8.76 -2.14 1.90
C ALA A 189 7.39 -2.46 2.52
N VAL A 190 7.06 -1.87 3.67
CA VAL A 190 5.72 -2.01 4.29
C VAL A 190 4.64 -1.42 3.39
N ILE A 191 4.82 -0.19 2.87
CA ILE A 191 3.85 0.41 1.94
C ILE A 191 3.72 -0.43 0.67
N THR A 192 4.83 -0.90 0.08
CA THR A 192 4.79 -1.83 -1.07
C THR A 192 4.00 -3.10 -0.74
N TYR A 193 4.16 -3.66 0.46
CA TYR A 193 3.42 -4.84 0.90
C TYR A 193 1.91 -4.55 1.03
N LEU A 194 1.54 -3.43 1.66
CA LEU A 194 0.14 -3.06 1.87
C LEU A 194 -0.58 -2.73 0.55
N LEU A 195 0.07 -2.04 -0.38
CA LEU A 195 -0.49 -1.71 -1.70
C LEU A 195 -0.74 -2.93 -2.59
N ARG A 196 -0.17 -4.09 -2.23
CA ARG A 196 -0.36 -5.36 -2.92
C ARG A 196 -1.43 -6.25 -2.29
N GLN A 197 -2.06 -5.80 -1.20
CA GLN A 197 -3.14 -6.52 -0.55
C GLN A 197 -4.42 -6.44 -1.38
N GLN A 198 -5.23 -7.50 -1.31
CA GLN A 198 -6.53 -7.54 -1.96
C GLN A 198 -7.42 -6.37 -1.51
N ALA A 199 -7.42 -6.02 -0.22
CA ALA A 199 -8.18 -4.90 0.33
C ALA A 199 -7.81 -3.53 -0.28
N PHE A 200 -6.58 -3.38 -0.79
CA PHE A 200 -6.22 -2.16 -1.51
C PHE A 200 -6.72 -2.18 -2.97
N LEU A 201 -6.61 -3.33 -3.62
CA LEU A 201 -6.76 -3.47 -5.08
C LEU A 201 -8.18 -3.80 -5.55
N TYR A 202 -9.07 -4.21 -4.64
CA TYR A 202 -10.42 -4.65 -4.96
C TYR A 202 -11.48 -3.94 -4.10
N GLU A 203 -12.66 -3.69 -4.68
CA GLU A 203 -13.86 -3.12 -4.04
C GLU A 203 -15.14 -3.75 -4.56
#